data_AF-A0AA39SNY3-F1
#
_entry.id   AF-A0AA39SNY3-F1
#
_cell.length_a   1.000
_cell.length_b   1.000
_cell.length_c   1.000
_cell.angle_alpha   90.00
_cell.angle_beta   90.00
_cell.angle_gamma   90.00
#
_symmetry.space_group_name_H-M   'P 1'
#
loop_
_entity.id
_entity.type
_entity.pdbx_description
1 polymer ?
#
loop_
_entity_poly.entity_id
_entity_poly.type
_entity_poly.pdbx_seq_one_letter_code
_entity_poly.pdbx_strand_id
1 'polypeptide(L)'
;MGNPHVLVIPYPAQGHVLPLMELSQCLAKHGIKITFVNTEFVHKLVVNALVTEHDVANSIRLVSIPDVNDQIEEIYLSMPVKVKELIEQINASDGDNVTCVLADNFLGWAMEIAVDKEIKRAAFSVIAATASVSVSSIPKLMEDGIIGYDGNPTKKQMVQLSPFMPPMKTSHFVWVDHGVWKDQNLFFD
;
A
#
# COMPACT_ATOMS: atom_id res chain seq x y z
N MET A 1 16.27 -15.69 -19.06
CA MET A 1 15.54 -14.67 -18.27
C MET A 1 15.66 -15.09 -16.81
N GLY A 2 16.12 -14.21 -15.92
CA GLY A 2 16.19 -14.54 -14.49
C GLY A 2 14.80 -14.79 -13.90
N ASN A 3 14.73 -15.50 -12.77
CA ASN A 3 13.47 -15.71 -12.07
C ASN A 3 12.93 -14.36 -11.57
N PRO A 4 11.63 -14.04 -11.79
CA PRO A 4 11.05 -12.81 -11.28
C PRO A 4 11.16 -12.73 -9.75
N HIS A 5 11.66 -11.60 -9.26
CA HIS A 5 11.70 -11.27 -7.84
C HIS A 5 10.82 -10.04 -7.61
N VAL A 6 9.79 -10.21 -6.77
CA VAL A 6 8.84 -9.17 -6.40
C VAL A 6 9.11 -8.74 -4.96
N LEU A 7 9.31 -7.44 -4.76
CA LEU A 7 9.29 -6.81 -3.45
C LEU A 7 7.84 -6.39 -3.15
N VAL A 8 7.27 -6.91 -2.08
CA VAL A 8 5.88 -6.66 -1.67
C VAL A 8 5.87 -5.72 -0.47
N ILE A 9 5.14 -4.60 -0.60
CA ILE A 9 5.12 -3.51 0.39
C ILE A 9 3.67 -3.24 0.81
N PRO A 10 3.20 -3.82 1.93
CA PRO A 10 1.86 -3.56 2.45
C PRO A 10 1.79 -2.23 3.22
N TYR A 11 0.60 -1.63 3.25
CA TYR A 11 0.26 -0.63 4.26
C TYR A 11 0.32 -1.31 5.64
N PRO A 12 0.95 -0.72 6.68
CA PRO A 12 1.13 -1.31 8.01
C PRO A 12 -0.16 -1.34 8.84
N ALA A 13 -1.22 -1.94 8.32
CA ALA A 13 -2.47 -2.22 9.00
C ALA A 13 -2.96 -3.62 8.62
N GLN A 14 -3.56 -4.32 9.59
CA GLN A 14 -3.93 -5.74 9.44
C GLN A 14 -4.83 -6.00 8.22
N GLY A 15 -5.78 -5.10 7.93
CA GLY A 15 -6.69 -5.20 6.78
C GLY A 15 -6.01 -5.16 5.41
N HIS A 16 -4.75 -4.70 5.35
CA HIS A 16 -3.94 -4.61 4.15
C HIS A 16 -2.89 -5.72 4.07
N VAL A 17 -2.23 -6.01 5.19
CA VAL A 17 -1.18 -7.04 5.27
C VAL A 17 -1.69 -8.42 4.88
N LEU A 18 -2.85 -8.84 5.41
CA LEU A 18 -3.35 -10.20 5.18
C LEU A 18 -3.70 -10.48 3.70
N PRO A 19 -4.47 -9.62 2.99
CA PRO A 19 -4.73 -9.84 1.57
C PRO A 19 -3.48 -9.83 0.68
N LEU A 20 -2.51 -8.93 0.95
CA LEU A 20 -1.25 -8.93 0.20
C LEU A 20 -0.42 -10.18 0.48
N MET A 21 -0.45 -10.70 1.72
CA MET A 21 0.22 -11.96 2.06
C MET A 21 -0.39 -13.12 1.29
N GLU A 22 -1.72 -13.23 1.23
CA GLU A 22 -2.39 -14.28 0.44
C GLU A 22 -2.01 -14.21 -1.03
N LEU A 23 -2.04 -13.02 -1.64
CA LEU A 23 -1.57 -12.82 -3.01
C LEU A 23 -0.10 -13.25 -3.17
N SER A 24 0.76 -12.90 -2.21
CA SER A 24 2.17 -13.27 -2.20
C SER A 24 2.37 -14.78 -2.17
N GLN A 25 1.58 -15.50 -1.37
CA GLN A 25 1.60 -16.96 -1.34
C GLN A 25 1.16 -17.56 -2.68
N CYS A 26 0.11 -17.02 -3.30
CA CYS A 26 -0.30 -17.44 -4.64
C CYS A 26 0.82 -17.21 -5.67
N LEU A 27 1.48 -16.07 -5.67
CA LEU A 27 2.59 -15.78 -6.59
C LEU A 27 3.79 -16.72 -6.34
N ALA A 28 4.14 -16.96 -5.08
CA ALA A 28 5.21 -17.88 -4.71
C ALA A 28 4.95 -19.33 -5.19
N LYS A 29 3.70 -19.80 -5.10
CA LYS A 29 3.28 -21.11 -5.65
C LYS A 29 3.48 -21.23 -7.18
N HIS A 30 3.59 -20.10 -7.89
CA HIS A 30 3.88 -20.05 -9.33
C HIS A 30 5.38 -19.84 -9.63
N GLY A 31 6.26 -20.02 -8.63
CA GLY A 31 7.72 -19.93 -8.81
C GLY A 31 8.26 -18.50 -8.83
N ILE A 32 7.46 -17.51 -8.46
CA ILE A 32 7.90 -16.12 -8.31
C ILE A 32 8.57 -15.97 -6.96
N LYS A 33 9.79 -15.41 -6.93
CA LYS A 33 10.48 -15.11 -5.68
C LYS A 33 9.85 -13.89 -5.03
N ILE A 34 9.50 -13.99 -3.75
CA ILE A 34 8.87 -12.91 -3.01
C ILE A 34 9.78 -12.48 -1.85
N THR A 35 10.03 -11.17 -1.76
CA THR A 35 10.44 -10.52 -0.50
C THR A 35 9.28 -9.70 0.00
N PHE A 36 8.76 -10.01 1.19
CA PHE A 36 7.63 -9.33 1.79
C PHE A 36 8.09 -8.45 2.95
N VAL A 37 7.82 -7.15 2.83
CA VAL A 37 8.19 -6.14 3.83
C VAL A 37 7.16 -6.10 4.94
N ASN A 38 7.62 -6.16 6.18
CA ASN A 38 6.82 -5.95 7.38
C ASN A 38 7.45 -4.87 8.24
N THR A 39 6.62 -4.14 8.99
CA THR A 39 7.06 -3.44 10.21
C THR A 39 7.45 -4.45 11.29
N GLU A 40 8.26 -4.08 12.27
CA GLU A 40 8.71 -5.02 13.31
C GLU A 40 7.56 -5.63 14.10
N PHE A 41 6.58 -4.80 14.47
CA PHE A 41 5.35 -5.24 15.13
C PHE A 41 4.59 -6.28 14.29
N VAL A 42 4.35 -5.99 13.02
CA VAL A 42 3.63 -6.90 12.11
C VAL A 42 4.46 -8.17 11.86
N HIS A 43 5.77 -8.04 11.72
CA HIS A 43 6.69 -9.16 11.49
C HIS A 43 6.57 -10.20 12.61
N LYS A 44 6.55 -9.76 13.88
CA LYS A 44 6.38 -10.65 15.05
C LYS A 44 5.04 -11.39 14.99
N LEU A 45 3.95 -10.71 14.64
CA LEU A 45 2.62 -11.33 14.52
C LEU A 45 2.57 -12.35 13.39
N VAL A 46 3.10 -11.99 12.22
CA VAL A 46 3.10 -12.84 11.02
C VAL A 46 3.97 -14.07 11.21
N VAL A 47 5.19 -13.92 11.75
CA VAL A 47 6.07 -15.07 12.02
C VAL A 47 5.42 -16.03 13.01
N ASN A 48 4.84 -15.53 14.11
CA ASN A 48 4.16 -16.39 15.08
C ASN A 48 2.97 -17.15 14.47
N ALA A 49 2.24 -16.54 13.54
CA ALA A 49 1.11 -17.17 12.85
C ALA A 49 1.55 -18.16 11.76
N LEU A 50 2.70 -17.96 11.10
CA LEU A 50 3.16 -18.81 10.00
C LEU A 50 3.98 -20.03 10.46
N VAL A 51 4.49 -20.04 11.70
CA VAL A 51 5.18 -21.22 12.28
C VAL A 51 4.27 -22.47 12.31
N THR A 52 2.95 -22.30 12.20
CA THR A 52 1.99 -23.41 12.16
C THR A 52 1.73 -23.99 10.76
N GLU A 53 2.16 -23.32 9.68
CA GLU A 53 1.93 -23.74 8.28
C GLU A 53 3.27 -23.90 7.52
N HIS A 54 3.93 -25.05 7.75
CA HIS A 54 5.33 -25.30 7.39
C HIS A 54 5.71 -25.25 5.89
N ASP A 55 4.78 -25.34 4.94
CA ASP A 55 5.12 -25.50 3.51
C ASP A 55 5.21 -24.18 2.72
N VAL A 56 4.44 -23.15 3.09
CA VAL A 56 4.39 -21.88 2.33
C VAL A 56 5.37 -20.84 2.88
N ALA A 57 5.63 -20.87 4.19
CA ALA A 57 6.56 -19.96 4.86
C ALA A 57 8.00 -20.03 4.29
N ASN A 58 8.41 -21.19 3.75
CA ASN A 58 9.74 -21.35 3.15
C ASN A 58 9.89 -20.68 1.76
N SER A 59 8.79 -20.30 1.11
CA SER A 59 8.81 -19.74 -0.25
C SER A 59 8.79 -18.20 -0.28
N ILE A 60 8.53 -17.55 0.85
CA ILE A 60 8.47 -16.08 0.98
C ILE A 60 9.55 -15.61 1.94
N ARG A 61 10.41 -14.69 1.50
CA ARG A 61 11.38 -14.03 2.38
C ARG A 61 10.69 -12.88 3.12
N LEU A 62 10.44 -13.06 4.41
CA LEU A 62 9.94 -11.99 5.26
C LEU A 62 11.10 -11.09 5.70
N VAL A 63 10.98 -9.78 5.48
CA VAL A 63 11.95 -8.77 5.92
C VAL A 63 11.25 -7.82 6.88
N SER A 64 11.93 -7.50 7.98
CA SER A 64 11.47 -6.52 8.95
C SER A 64 12.15 -5.18 8.72
N ILE A 65 11.39 -4.10 8.72
CA ILE A 65 11.90 -2.73 8.83
C ILE A 65 11.67 -2.28 10.28
N PRO A 66 12.67 -1.65 10.94
CA PRO A 66 12.54 -1.22 12.32
C PRO A 66 11.39 -0.22 12.50
N ASP A 67 10.63 -0.40 13.58
CA ASP A 67 9.65 0.59 14.00
C ASP A 67 10.39 1.74 14.69
N VAL A 68 10.28 2.96 14.16
CA VAL A 68 10.94 4.13 14.77
C VAL A 68 10.20 4.55 16.06
N ASN A 69 8.90 4.26 16.14
CA ASN A 69 8.00 4.32 17.30
C ASN A 69 6.67 3.62 16.99
N ASP A 70 5.81 3.44 17.99
CA ASP A 70 4.40 3.00 17.83
C ASP A 70 3.49 4.03 17.10
N GLN A 71 4.07 5.13 16.60
CA GLN A 71 3.35 6.17 15.88
C GLN A 71 3.34 5.88 14.38
N ILE A 72 2.13 5.66 13.85
CA ILE A 72 1.89 5.35 12.42
C ILE A 72 2.60 6.36 11.50
N GLU A 73 2.58 7.65 11.85
CA GLU A 73 3.17 8.73 11.04
C GLU A 73 4.70 8.63 10.90
N GLU A 74 5.41 8.29 11.98
CA GLU A 74 6.87 8.13 11.93
C GLU A 74 7.28 6.89 11.13
N ILE A 75 6.47 5.82 11.18
CA ILE A 75 6.63 4.64 10.32
C ILE A 75 6.46 5.06 8.85
N TYR A 76 5.42 5.84 8.54
CA TYR A 76 5.18 6.36 7.19
C TYR A 76 6.37 7.12 6.60
N LEU A 77 6.97 8.01 7.39
CA LEU A 77 8.07 8.86 6.93
C LEU A 77 9.40 8.09 6.79
N SER A 78 9.60 7.03 7.58
CA SER A 78 10.85 6.26 7.58
C SER A 78 10.86 5.11 6.57
N MET A 79 9.70 4.54 6.24
CA MET A 79 9.58 3.42 5.29
C MET A 79 10.20 3.68 3.91
N PRO A 80 10.02 4.84 3.24
CA PRO A 80 10.60 5.09 1.93
C PRO A 80 12.12 4.94 1.91
N VAL A 81 12.80 5.50 2.92
CA VAL A 81 14.27 5.43 3.05
C VAL A 81 14.70 3.97 3.22
N LYS A 82 14.04 3.24 4.13
CA LYS A 82 14.38 1.85 4.45
C LYS A 82 14.10 0.89 3.30
N VAL A 83 13.02 1.09 2.55
CA VAL A 83 12.71 0.31 1.35
C VAL A 83 13.74 0.56 0.25
N LYS A 84 14.17 1.81 0.06
CA LYS A 84 15.22 2.13 -0.92
C LYS A 84 16.54 1.43 -0.57
N GLU A 85 16.96 1.51 0.69
CA GLU A 85 18.14 0.79 1.21
C GLU A 85 18.01 -0.73 0.98
N LEU A 86 16.83 -1.30 1.24
CA LEU A 86 16.57 -2.73 1.06
C LEU A 86 16.69 -3.16 -0.42
N ILE A 87 16.13 -2.37 -1.36
CA ILE A 87 16.26 -2.65 -2.80
C ILE A 87 17.73 -2.65 -3.21
N GLU A 88 18.51 -1.66 -2.75
CA GLU A 88 19.94 -1.56 -3.05
C GLU A 88 20.73 -2.75 -2.50
N GLN A 89 20.44 -3.17 -1.27
CA GLN A 89 21.06 -4.36 -0.66
C GLN A 89 20.73 -5.65 -1.42
N ILE A 90 19.46 -5.83 -1.82
CA ILE A 90 19.05 -7.01 -2.60
C ILE A 90 19.75 -7.01 -3.96
N ASN A 91 19.77 -5.87 -4.65
CA ASN A 91 20.34 -5.76 -6.00
C ASN A 91 21.87 -5.80 -6.02
N ALA A 92 22.54 -5.58 -4.88
CA ALA A 92 23.98 -5.78 -4.73
C ALA A 92 24.36 -7.26 -4.57
N SER A 93 23.38 -8.14 -4.32
CA SER A 93 23.59 -9.59 -4.26
C SER A 93 23.49 -10.20 -5.66
N ASP A 94 24.52 -10.95 -6.09
CA ASP A 94 24.57 -11.49 -7.45
C ASP A 94 23.37 -12.41 -7.76
N GLY A 95 22.59 -12.03 -8.78
CA GLY A 95 21.57 -12.89 -9.41
C GLY A 95 20.15 -12.80 -8.86
N ASP A 96 19.91 -11.94 -7.85
CA ASP A 96 18.64 -11.89 -7.11
C ASP A 96 17.94 -10.52 -7.15
N ASN A 97 18.21 -9.72 -8.18
CA ASN A 97 17.70 -8.35 -8.28
C ASN A 97 16.17 -8.28 -8.23
N VAL A 98 15.64 -7.29 -7.51
CA VAL A 98 14.22 -6.95 -7.52
C VAL A 98 13.82 -6.54 -8.94
N THR A 99 12.87 -7.26 -9.52
CA THR A 99 12.36 -7.03 -10.89
C THR A 99 11.00 -6.35 -10.92
N CYS A 100 10.28 -6.37 -9.79
CA CYS A 100 8.99 -5.73 -9.64
C CYS A 100 8.77 -5.27 -8.19
N VAL A 101 8.12 -4.12 -8.02
CA VAL A 101 7.54 -3.67 -6.76
C VAL A 101 6.03 -3.85 -6.82
N LEU A 102 5.48 -4.62 -5.88
CA LEU A 102 4.04 -4.73 -5.64
C LEU A 102 3.73 -3.99 -4.34
N ALA A 103 3.11 -2.83 -4.42
CA ALA A 103 2.83 -2.01 -3.25
C ALA A 103 1.34 -1.78 -3.04
N ASP A 104 0.95 -1.60 -1.79
CA ASP A 104 -0.38 -1.11 -1.45
C ASP A 104 -0.62 0.27 -2.11
N ASN A 105 -1.83 0.48 -2.63
CA ASN A 105 -2.20 1.69 -3.36
C ASN A 105 -2.09 2.98 -2.53
N PHE A 106 -2.07 2.88 -1.21
CA PHE A 106 -1.85 4.02 -0.32
C PHE A 106 -0.38 4.45 -0.22
N LEU A 107 0.56 3.64 -0.71
CA LEU A 107 1.99 3.91 -0.65
C LEU A 107 2.49 4.48 -1.97
N GLY A 108 2.00 5.67 -2.34
CA GLY A 108 2.37 6.34 -3.60
C GLY A 108 3.88 6.46 -3.80
N TRP A 109 4.63 6.77 -2.73
CA TRP A 109 6.09 6.85 -2.70
C TRP A 109 6.78 5.55 -3.17
N ALA A 110 6.17 4.37 -2.96
CA ALA A 110 6.75 3.11 -3.39
C ALA A 110 6.76 2.98 -4.92
N MET A 111 5.76 3.58 -5.58
CA MET A 111 5.68 3.65 -7.03
C MET A 111 6.75 4.58 -7.60
N GLU A 112 7.10 5.64 -6.89
CA GLU A 112 8.17 6.58 -7.26
C GLU A 112 9.54 5.92 -7.11
N ILE A 113 9.81 5.26 -5.98
CA ILE A 113 11.03 4.48 -5.78
C ILE A 113 11.23 3.45 -6.89
N ALA A 114 10.16 2.76 -7.31
CA ALA A 114 10.24 1.78 -8.38
C ALA A 114 10.63 2.43 -9.73
N VAL A 115 10.10 3.63 -10.04
CA VAL A 115 10.48 4.40 -11.23
C VAL A 115 11.94 4.84 -11.16
N ASP A 116 12.37 5.41 -10.05
CA ASP A 116 13.75 5.87 -9.83
C ASP A 116 14.78 4.74 -9.99
N LYS A 117 14.37 3.50 -9.68
CA LYS A 117 15.19 2.30 -9.78
C LYS A 117 15.00 1.53 -11.09
N GLU A 118 14.17 2.04 -12.02
CA GLU A 118 13.83 1.37 -13.28
C GLU A 118 13.22 -0.04 -13.11
N ILE A 119 12.47 -0.23 -12.01
CA ILE A 119 11.81 -1.49 -11.64
C ILE A 119 10.33 -1.43 -12.06
N LYS A 120 9.79 -2.56 -12.53
CA LYS A 120 8.35 -2.67 -12.85
C LYS A 120 7.52 -2.44 -11.58
N ARG A 121 6.32 -1.87 -11.72
CA ARG A 121 5.47 -1.57 -10.56
C ARG A 121 4.03 -2.02 -10.76
N ALA A 122 3.43 -2.50 -9.68
CA ALA A 122 2.02 -2.86 -9.60
C ALA A 122 1.43 -2.36 -8.28
N ALA A 123 0.21 -1.84 -8.34
CA ALA A 123 -0.55 -1.42 -7.16
C ALA A 123 -1.53 -2.53 -6.76
N PHE A 124 -1.67 -2.77 -5.47
CA PHE A 124 -2.72 -3.60 -4.90
C PHE A 124 -3.66 -2.75 -4.06
N SER A 125 -4.97 -2.92 -4.25
CA SER A 125 -5.99 -2.12 -3.60
C SER A 125 -6.99 -3.04 -2.89
N VAL A 126 -7.09 -2.89 -1.57
CA VAL A 126 -8.11 -3.56 -0.74
C VAL A 126 -9.36 -2.72 -0.52
N ILE A 127 -9.36 -1.46 -0.98
CA ILE A 127 -10.49 -0.56 -0.75
C ILE A 127 -11.67 -0.93 -1.64
N ALA A 128 -12.87 -0.65 -1.14
CA ALA A 128 -14.10 -0.82 -1.91
C ALA A 128 -14.01 0.00 -3.20
N ALA A 129 -14.45 -0.57 -4.33
CA ALA A 129 -14.42 0.12 -5.62
C ALA A 129 -15.11 1.49 -5.57
N THR A 130 -16.14 1.63 -4.72
CA THR A 130 -16.85 2.90 -4.53
C THR A 130 -16.00 3.96 -3.83
N ALA A 131 -15.19 3.55 -2.86
CA ALA A 131 -14.21 4.42 -2.21
C ALA A 131 -13.10 4.82 -3.20
N SER A 132 -12.63 3.89 -4.04
CA SER A 132 -11.60 4.19 -5.06
C SER A 132 -12.07 5.26 -6.05
N VAL A 133 -13.32 5.16 -6.52
CA VAL A 133 -13.91 6.18 -7.40
C VAL A 133 -14.03 7.53 -6.68
N SER A 134 -14.35 7.52 -5.39
CA SER A 134 -14.42 8.74 -4.57
C SER A 134 -13.07 9.44 -4.52
N VAL A 135 -12.01 8.71 -4.20
CA VAL A 135 -10.64 9.23 -4.15
C VAL A 135 -10.20 9.73 -5.53
N SER A 136 -10.43 8.95 -6.57
CA SER A 136 -10.07 9.33 -7.95
C SER A 136 -10.84 10.56 -8.46
N SER A 137 -11.99 10.87 -7.85
CA SER A 137 -12.80 12.03 -8.20
C SER A 137 -12.40 13.30 -7.46
N ILE A 138 -11.45 13.26 -6.51
CA ILE A 138 -11.03 14.41 -5.69
C ILE A 138 -10.72 15.65 -6.55
N PRO A 139 -9.88 15.58 -7.61
CA PRO A 139 -9.57 16.77 -8.40
C PRO A 139 -10.81 17.42 -9.00
N LYS A 140 -11.75 16.61 -9.50
CA LYS A 140 -13.02 17.08 -10.05
C LYS A 140 -13.95 17.62 -8.97
N LEU A 141 -14.03 16.96 -7.81
CA LEU A 141 -14.82 17.43 -6.68
C LEU A 141 -14.32 18.79 -6.16
N MET A 142 -13.02 19.05 -6.25
CA MET A 142 -12.41 20.35 -5.94
C MET A 142 -12.75 21.39 -7.01
N GLU A 143 -12.60 21.05 -8.29
CA GLU A 143 -12.95 21.92 -9.43
C GLU A 143 -14.44 22.33 -9.40
N ASP A 144 -15.33 21.38 -9.11
CA ASP A 144 -16.77 21.58 -8.98
C ASP A 144 -17.16 22.31 -7.68
N GLY A 145 -16.18 22.62 -6.80
CA GLY A 145 -16.41 23.28 -5.51
C GLY A 145 -17.25 22.46 -4.54
N ILE A 146 -17.29 21.13 -4.71
CA ILE A 146 -18.00 20.20 -3.83
C ILE A 146 -17.18 19.95 -2.56
N ILE A 147 -15.85 19.92 -2.68
CA ILE A 147 -14.90 19.89 -1.57
C ILE A 147 -13.91 21.06 -1.68
N GLY A 148 -13.40 21.53 -0.55
CA GLY A 148 -12.33 22.52 -0.49
C GLY A 148 -10.94 21.92 -0.73
N TYR A 149 -9.92 22.78 -0.78
CA TYR A 149 -8.50 22.37 -0.81
C TYR A 149 -8.06 21.62 0.45
N ASP A 150 -8.82 21.74 1.53
CA ASP A 150 -8.66 21.01 2.79
C ASP A 150 -9.37 19.64 2.77
N GLY A 151 -9.92 19.24 1.62
CA GLY A 151 -10.68 17.99 1.44
C GLY A 151 -12.07 17.99 2.09
N ASN A 152 -12.48 19.08 2.74
CA ASN A 152 -13.75 19.15 3.45
C ASN A 152 -14.90 19.46 2.48
N PRO A 153 -16.07 18.78 2.62
CA PRO A 153 -17.26 19.13 1.88
C PRO A 153 -17.67 20.58 2.13
N THR A 154 -17.88 21.35 1.05
CA THR A 154 -18.36 22.73 1.15
C THR A 154 -19.83 22.78 1.57
N LYS A 155 -20.59 21.73 1.25
CA LYS A 155 -22.02 21.55 1.59
C LYS A 155 -22.33 20.08 1.87
N LYS A 156 -23.33 19.84 2.73
CA LYS A 156 -23.96 18.52 2.89
C LYS A 156 -24.93 18.30 1.74
N GLN A 157 -24.57 17.45 0.80
CA GLN A 157 -25.38 17.16 -0.40
C GLN A 157 -25.17 15.71 -0.87
N MET A 158 -26.03 15.26 -1.78
CA MET A 158 -25.85 14.00 -2.49
C MET A 158 -25.04 14.26 -3.76
N VAL A 159 -24.05 13.40 -4.03
CA VAL A 159 -23.26 13.42 -5.25
C VAL A 159 -23.27 12.04 -5.89
N GLN A 160 -23.27 12.01 -7.21
CA GLN A 160 -23.13 10.78 -7.98
C GLN A 160 -21.82 10.86 -8.76
N LEU A 161 -20.85 10.03 -8.37
CA LEU A 161 -19.49 10.09 -8.91
C LEU A 161 -19.36 9.37 -10.26
N SER A 162 -20.25 8.40 -10.52
CA SER A 162 -20.31 7.65 -11.77
C SER A 162 -21.75 7.23 -12.07
N PRO A 163 -22.15 7.14 -13.36
CA PRO A 163 -23.50 6.70 -13.74
C PRO A 163 -23.89 5.33 -13.17
N PHE A 164 -22.92 4.45 -12.92
CA PHE A 164 -23.14 3.10 -12.39
C PHE A 164 -23.07 3.01 -10.87
N MET A 165 -22.92 4.13 -10.18
CA MET A 165 -22.85 4.18 -8.73
C MET A 165 -24.11 4.81 -8.15
N PRO A 166 -24.58 4.33 -6.99
CA PRO A 166 -25.61 5.04 -6.25
C PRO A 166 -25.07 6.40 -5.79
N PRO A 167 -25.93 7.44 -5.73
CA PRO A 167 -25.56 8.70 -5.11
C PRO A 167 -25.14 8.50 -3.65
N MET A 168 -24.15 9.26 -3.18
CA MET A 168 -23.67 9.23 -1.81
C MET A 168 -23.67 10.62 -1.18
N LYS A 169 -23.79 10.69 0.15
CA LYS A 169 -23.66 11.95 0.88
C LYS A 169 -22.20 12.38 0.88
N THR A 170 -21.94 13.67 0.72
CA THR A 170 -20.58 14.23 0.87
C THR A 170 -19.97 13.97 2.25
N SER A 171 -20.81 13.78 3.29
CA SER A 171 -20.36 13.36 4.63
C SER A 171 -19.89 11.90 4.71
N HIS A 172 -20.12 11.09 3.67
CA HIS A 172 -19.70 9.67 3.63
C HIS A 172 -18.47 9.46 2.73
N PHE A 173 -17.81 10.52 2.28
CA PHE A 173 -16.52 10.36 1.62
C PHE A 173 -15.51 9.71 2.57
N VAL A 174 -14.69 8.80 2.03
CA VAL A 174 -13.81 7.92 2.82
C VAL A 174 -12.80 8.68 3.70
N TRP A 175 -12.43 9.90 3.31
CA TRP A 175 -11.52 10.78 4.06
C TRP A 175 -12.21 11.77 5.00
N VAL A 176 -13.55 11.89 4.96
CA VAL A 176 -14.27 12.88 5.76
C VAL A 176 -14.51 12.38 7.20
N ASP A 177 -14.78 11.09 7.35
CA ASP A 177 -15.13 10.45 8.63
C ASP A 177 -13.91 9.93 9.40
N HIS A 178 -12.74 9.95 8.78
CA HIS A 178 -11.50 9.47 9.35
C HIS A 178 -10.49 10.64 9.42
N GLY A 179 -10.50 11.36 10.54
CA GLY A 179 -9.60 12.52 10.78
C GLY A 179 -8.12 12.23 10.50
N VAL A 180 -7.70 10.96 10.63
CA VAL A 180 -6.33 10.47 10.39
C VAL A 180 -5.83 10.75 8.95
N TRP A 181 -6.71 10.73 7.94
CA TRP A 181 -6.28 10.91 6.54
C TRP A 181 -6.20 12.37 6.09
N LYS A 182 -6.82 13.28 6.86
CA LYS A 182 -6.75 14.73 6.62
C LYS A 182 -5.41 15.29 7.02
N ASP A 183 -4.87 14.82 8.14
CA ASP A 183 -3.59 15.31 8.67
C ASP A 183 -2.39 14.76 7.86
N GLN A 184 -2.60 13.71 7.07
CA GLN A 184 -1.53 13.00 6.35
C GLN A 184 -1.48 13.30 4.84
N ASN A 185 -2.31 14.21 4.31
CA ASN A 185 -2.41 14.56 2.88
C ASN A 185 -2.50 13.37 1.89
N LEU A 186 -2.86 12.17 2.38
CA LEU A 186 -2.77 10.89 1.66
C LEU A 186 -3.59 10.80 0.37
N PHE A 187 -4.50 11.74 0.13
CA PHE A 187 -5.42 11.72 -1.00
C PHE A 187 -5.45 13.00 -1.83
N PHE A 188 -4.76 14.07 -1.39
CA PHE A 188 -4.99 15.44 -1.89
C PHE A 188 -3.79 16.06 -2.59
N ASP A 189 -2.68 15.33 -2.68
CA ASP A 189 -1.47 15.72 -3.42
C ASP A 189 -1.47 15.22 -4.87
#